data_AF-A0A9X3LYS5-F1
#
_entry.id   AF-A0A9X3LYS5-F1
#
_cell.length_a   1.000
_cell.length_b   1.000
_cell.length_c   1.000
_cell.angle_alpha   90.00
_cell.angle_beta   90.00
_cell.angle_gamma   90.00
#
_symmetry.space_group_name_H-M   'P 1'
#
loop_
_entity.id
_entity.type
_entity.pdbx_description
1 polymer ?
#
loop_
_entity_poly.entity_id
_entity_poly.type
_entity_poly.pdbx_seq_one_letter_code
_entity_poly.pdbx_strand_id
1 'polypeptide(L)'
;MGQNSRHVRFGRGGTILSAVGLSLGIEITQYLFSLGFSDIDDVVFNTVGASLGAFLTSRCSAKAQLRAVRVIGWAAALSLAALAAAVVAGVIV
;
A
#
# COMPACT_ATOMS: atom_id res chain seq x y z
N MET A 1 0.81 -34.37 -6.12
CA MET A 1 1.70 -33.27 -6.54
C MET A 1 1.45 -32.07 -5.64
N GLY A 2 2.33 -31.86 -4.66
CA GLY A 2 2.16 -30.86 -3.61
C GLY A 2 2.29 -29.45 -4.16
N GLN A 3 1.23 -28.65 -4.04
CA GLN A 3 1.28 -27.23 -4.32
C GLN A 3 2.17 -26.57 -3.26
N ASN A 4 3.46 -26.45 -3.59
CA ASN A 4 4.43 -25.66 -2.83
C ASN A 4 4.12 -24.17 -3.05
N SER A 5 2.96 -23.74 -2.57
CA SER A 5 2.63 -22.33 -2.42
C SER A 5 3.55 -21.85 -1.31
N ARG A 6 4.72 -21.32 -1.70
CA ARG A 6 5.55 -20.50 -0.83
C ARG A 6 4.72 -19.29 -0.45
N HIS A 7 3.82 -19.46 0.52
CA HIS A 7 3.17 -18.37 1.21
C HIS A 7 4.32 -17.60 1.82
N VAL A 8 4.73 -16.53 1.14
CA VAL A 8 5.70 -15.58 1.69
C VAL A 8 4.99 -14.97 2.89
N ARG A 9 5.17 -15.58 4.06
CA ARG A 9 4.70 -15.05 5.33
C ARG A 9 5.63 -13.89 5.62
N PHE A 10 5.34 -12.74 5.01
CA PHE A 10 5.94 -11.48 5.43
C PHE A 10 5.57 -11.31 6.89
N GLY A 11 6.54 -11.54 7.79
CA GLY A 11 6.41 -11.13 9.18
C GLY A 11 6.35 -9.61 9.27
N ARG A 12 6.15 -9.07 10.46
CA ARG A 12 6.05 -7.60 10.70
C ARG A 12 7.14 -6.80 9.99
N GLY A 13 8.40 -7.25 10.08
CA GLY A 13 9.53 -6.59 9.41
C GLY A 13 9.47 -6.68 7.88
N GLY A 14 8.90 -7.76 7.35
CA GLY A 14 8.65 -7.92 5.93
C GLY A 14 7.64 -6.92 5.39
N THR A 15 6.52 -6.73 6.09
CA THR A 15 5.51 -5.72 5.73
C THR A 15 6.08 -4.30 5.76
N ILE A 16 6.90 -4.00 6.77
CA ILE A 16 7.54 -2.68 6.89
C ILE A 16 8.54 -2.45 5.76
N LEU A 17 9.40 -3.43 5.45
CA LEU A 17 10.34 -3.34 4.33
C LEU A 17 9.64 -3.17 2.98
N SER A 18 8.52 -3.88 2.76
CA SER A 18 7.71 -3.70 1.55
C SER A 18 7.10 -2.30 1.47
N ALA A 19 6.63 -1.74 2.59
CA ALA A 19 6.08 -0.38 2.62
C ALA A 19 7.14 0.69 2.35
N VAL A 20 8.31 0.58 2.99
CA VAL A 20 9.46 1.46 2.74
C VAL A 20 9.87 1.39 1.28
N GLY A 21 10.04 0.18 0.74
CA GLY A 21 10.45 -0.02 -0.65
C GLY A 21 9.43 0.52 -1.66
N LEU A 22 8.13 0.33 -1.39
CA LEU A 22 7.07 0.87 -2.23
C LEU A 22 7.06 2.40 -2.18
N SER A 23 7.14 3.00 -0.99
CA SER A 23 7.13 4.45 -0.84
C SER A 23 8.35 5.10 -1.51
N LEU A 24 9.53 4.51 -1.34
CA LEU A 24 10.75 4.98 -2.00
C LEU A 24 10.67 4.84 -3.52
N GLY A 25 10.05 3.77 -4.03
CA GLY A 25 9.84 3.58 -5.47
C GLY A 25 8.89 4.62 -6.08
N ILE A 26 7.85 5.03 -5.34
CA ILE A 26 6.95 6.11 -5.75
C ILE A 26 7.72 7.44 -5.80
N GLU A 27 8.46 7.76 -4.75
CA GLU A 27 9.29 8.97 -4.65
C GLU A 27 10.32 9.06 -5.80
N ILE A 28 11.05 7.97 -6.09
CA ILE A 28 12.02 7.90 -7.18
C ILE A 28 11.33 8.13 -8.54
N THR A 29 10.14 7.59 -8.73
CA THR A 29 9.36 7.79 -9.96
C THR A 29 8.92 9.25 -10.08
N GLN A 30 8.43 9.85 -9.00
CA GLN A 30 8.05 11.27 -8.98
C GLN A 30 9.25 12.19 -9.27
N TYR A 31 10.42 11.90 -8.68
CA TYR A 31 11.66 12.62 -8.94
C TYR A 31 12.13 12.48 -10.39
N LEU A 32 12.22 11.24 -10.92
CA LEU A 32 12.73 10.99 -12.28
C LEU A 32 11.85 11.57 -13.38
N PHE A 33 10.53 11.51 -13.22
CA PHE A 33 9.58 12.03 -14.20
C PHE A 33 9.14 13.47 -13.91
N SER A 34 9.70 14.11 -12.87
CA SER A 34 9.34 15.48 -12.44
C SER A 34 7.83 15.68 -12.30
N LEU A 35 7.12 14.65 -11.82
CA LEU A 35 5.64 14.58 -11.78
C LEU A 35 5.01 15.44 -10.67
N GLY A 36 5.79 16.33 -10.03
CA GLY A 36 5.38 17.14 -8.87
C GLY A 36 6.31 16.96 -7.67
N PHE A 37 5.95 17.59 -6.55
CA PHE A 37 6.78 17.72 -5.35
C PHE A 37 7.17 16.34 -4.76
N SER A 38 8.48 16.09 -4.70
CA SER A 38 9.13 14.93 -4.06
C SER A 38 9.38 15.33 -2.60
N ASP A 39 8.73 14.65 -1.65
CA ASP A 39 8.79 15.00 -0.23
C ASP A 39 9.19 13.78 0.63
N ILE A 40 10.28 13.94 1.39
CA ILE A 40 10.78 12.90 2.28
C ILE A 40 9.76 12.53 3.36
N ASP A 41 8.86 13.44 3.68
CA ASP A 41 7.76 13.23 4.61
C ASP A 41 6.87 12.06 4.17
N ASP A 42 6.61 11.88 2.87
CA ASP A 42 5.77 10.78 2.37
C ASP A 42 6.39 9.40 2.68
N VAL A 43 7.71 9.27 2.51
CA VAL A 43 8.44 8.05 2.85
C VAL A 43 8.38 7.76 4.35
N VAL A 44 8.53 8.80 5.17
CA VAL A 44 8.48 8.67 6.63
C VAL A 44 7.07 8.29 7.10
N PHE A 45 6.04 9.00 6.65
CA PHE A 45 4.66 8.76 7.06
C PHE A 45 4.14 7.41 6.58
N ASN A 46 4.46 6.99 5.34
CA ASN A 46 4.08 5.66 4.84
C ASN A 46 4.77 4.54 5.63
N THR A 47 6.02 4.74 6.02
CA THR A 47 6.77 3.77 6.83
C THR A 47 6.22 3.67 8.25
N VAL A 48 5.93 4.80 8.89
CA VAL A 48 5.34 4.85 10.24
C VAL A 48 3.93 4.25 10.23
N GLY A 49 3.10 4.63 9.26
CA GLY A 49 1.75 4.09 9.08
C GLY A 49 1.75 2.58 8.85
N ALA A 50 2.64 2.07 8.00
CA ALA A 50 2.78 0.64 7.77
C ALA A 50 3.29 -0.12 9.01
N SER A 51 4.21 0.47 9.78
CA SER A 51 4.72 -0.10 11.03
C SER A 51 3.61 -0.19 12.08
N LEU A 52 2.81 0.86 12.24
CA LEU A 52 1.64 0.87 13.14
C LEU A 52 0.58 -0.12 12.67
N GLY A 53 0.26 -0.14 11.38
CA GLY A 53 -0.71 -1.08 10.80
C GLY A 53 -0.30 -2.54 11.02
N ALA A 54 0.96 -2.89 10.75
CA ALA A 54 1.53 -4.22 11.00
C ALA A 54 1.57 -4.56 12.50
N PHE A 55 1.84 -3.57 13.36
CA PHE A 55 1.79 -3.76 14.81
C PHE A 55 0.37 -4.09 15.29
N LEU A 56 -0.62 -3.31 14.88
CA LEU A 56 -2.02 -3.48 15.28
C LEU A 56 -2.61 -4.79 14.75
N THR A 57 -2.44 -5.07 13.46
CA THR A 57 -3.00 -6.29 12.84
C THR A 57 -2.35 -7.57 13.35
N SER A 58 -1.08 -7.56 13.73
CA SER A 58 -0.41 -8.74 14.31
C SER A 58 -1.01 -9.23 15.63
N ARG A 59 -1.79 -8.39 16.33
CA ARG A 59 -2.52 -8.77 17.55
C ARG A 59 -3.88 -9.40 17.24
N CYS A 60 -4.35 -9.32 16.00
CA CYS A 60 -5.63 -9.86 15.56
C CYS A 60 -5.50 -11.28 15.00
N SER A 61 -6.62 -12.01 14.97
CA SER A 61 -6.67 -13.34 14.33
C SER A 61 -6.41 -13.24 12.82
N ALA A 62 -5.89 -14.31 12.21
CA ALA A 62 -5.62 -14.36 10.77
C ALA A 62 -6.88 -14.07 9.93
N LYS A 63 -8.07 -14.48 10.38
CA LYS A 63 -9.35 -14.14 9.73
C LYS A 63 -9.62 -12.63 9.75
N ALA A 64 -9.36 -11.96 10.88
CA ALA A 64 -9.54 -10.52 11.00
C ALA A 64 -8.52 -9.75 10.15
N GLN A 65 -7.26 -10.19 10.13
CA GLN A 65 -6.22 -9.63 9.25
C GLN A 65 -6.64 -9.71 7.78
N LEU A 66 -7.08 -10.88 7.32
CA LEU A 66 -7.50 -11.07 5.93
C LEU A 66 -8.72 -10.22 5.55
N ARG A 67 -9.68 -10.06 6.48
CA ARG A 67 -10.82 -9.16 6.27
C ARG A 67 -10.37 -7.71 6.16
N ALA A 68 -9.50 -7.24 7.06
CA ALA A 68 -8.98 -5.88 7.01
C ALA A 68 -8.28 -5.60 5.68
N VAL A 69 -7.38 -6.48 5.25
CA VAL A 69 -6.69 -6.37 3.94
C VAL A 69 -7.70 -6.34 2.79
N ARG A 70 -8.72 -7.20 2.81
CA ARG A 70 -9.76 -7.22 1.77
C ARG A 70 -10.58 -5.93 1.74
N VAL A 71 -10.99 -5.41 2.88
CA VAL A 71 -11.78 -4.17 2.97
C VAL A 71 -10.96 -2.99 2.46
N ILE A 72 -9.72 -2.85 2.92
CA ILE A 72 -8.80 -1.79 2.46
C ILE A 72 -8.55 -1.92 0.96
N GLY A 73 -8.30 -3.15 0.46
CA GLY A 73 -8.08 -3.41 -0.96
C GLY A 73 -9.28 -3.03 -1.84
N TRP A 74 -10.49 -3.40 -1.44
CA TRP A 74 -11.70 -3.01 -2.18
C TRP A 74 -11.96 -1.51 -2.12
N ALA A 75 -11.75 -0.87 -0.96
CA ALA A 75 -11.90 0.58 -0.82
C ALA A 75 -10.90 1.34 -1.71
N ALA A 76 -9.64 0.89 -1.75
CA ALA A 76 -8.61 1.47 -2.61
C ALA A 76 -8.96 1.29 -4.10
N ALA A 77 -9.39 0.09 -4.51
CA ALA A 77 -9.80 -0.19 -5.88
C ALA A 77 -11.00 0.66 -6.32
N LEU A 78 -12.01 0.80 -5.45
CA LEU A 78 -13.18 1.67 -5.71
C LEU A 78 -12.78 3.14 -5.83
N SER A 79 -11.90 3.62 -4.95
CA SER A 79 -11.43 5.01 -4.99
C SER A 79 -10.65 5.30 -6.28
N LEU A 80 -9.78 4.38 -6.69
CA LEU A 80 -9.02 4.49 -7.94
C LEU A 80 -9.94 4.45 -9.17
N ALA A 81 -10.93 3.55 -9.19
CA ALA A 81 -11.91 3.47 -10.26
C ALA A 81 -12.77 4.74 -10.36
N ALA A 82 -13.18 5.30 -9.22
CA ALA A 82 -13.93 6.55 -9.17
C ALA A 82 -13.09 7.74 -9.68
N LEU A 83 -11.81 7.82 -9.28
CA LEU A 83 -10.89 8.84 -9.78
C LEU A 83 -10.69 8.71 -11.29
N ALA A 84 -10.45 7.51 -11.80
CA ALA A 84 -10.31 7.26 -13.23
C ALA A 84 -11.56 7.66 -14.01
N ALA A 85 -12.75 7.33 -13.49
CA ALA A 85 -14.02 7.74 -14.07
C ALA A 85 -14.19 9.27 -14.09
N ALA A 86 -13.80 9.97 -13.02
CA ALA A 86 -13.86 11.43 -12.95
C ALA A 86 -12.93 12.11 -13.97
N VAL A 87 -11.72 11.57 -14.18
CA VAL A 87 -10.78 12.05 -15.21
C VAL A 87 -11.34 11.80 -16.61
N VAL A 88 -11.84 10.60 -16.90
CA VAL A 88 -12.44 10.26 -18.21
C VAL A 88 -13.68 11.10 -18.52
N ALA A 89 -14.47 11.41 -17.49
CA ALA A 89 -15.64 12.28 -17.62
C ALA A 89 -15.27 13.77 -17.76
N GLY A 90 -13.98 14.14 -17.68
CA GLY A 90 -13.51 15.53 -17.77
C GLY A 90 -13.88 16.39 -16.57
N VAL A 91 -14.24 15.78 -15.43
CA VAL A 91 -14.54 16.48 -14.18
C VAL A 91 -13.25 17.00 -13.53
N ILE A 92 -12.16 16.25 -13.72
CA ILE A 92 -10.81 16.60 -13.25
C ILE A 92 -9.91 16.66 -14.49
N VAL A 93 -9.34 17.84 -14.75
CA VAL A 93 -8.41 18.13 -15.86
C VAL A 93 -7.03 18.41 -15.29
#